data_AF-A0A7V8BTZ5-F1
#
_entry.id   AF-A0A7V8BTZ5-F1
#
_cell.length_a   1.000
_cell.length_b   1.000
_cell.length_c   1.000
_cell.angle_alpha   90.00
_cell.angle_beta   90.00
_cell.angle_gamma   90.00
#
_symmetry.space_group_name_H-M   'P 1'
#
loop_
_entity.id
_entity.type
_entity.pdbx_description
1 polymer ?
#
loop_
_entity_poly.entity_id
_entity_poly.type
_entity_poly.pdbx_seq_one_letter_code
_entity_poly.pdbx_strand_id
1 'polypeptide(L)'
;MTSEQRYERAIEEIFQRHYQEGIDYFEFHKDELVEVCQELGITIRNIPDIIYAFRSRRELPEKIASTGYWAIESAGTNAYAFRKLSNPPQFAVPFTEYAPIDIYNAIPEVVEGLLRQDEQSLLTRVLYNRLIDIFTGLTCFHIQNHYRSNVHTVGQVELDAL
;
A
#
# COMPACT_ATOMS: atom_id res chain seq x y z
N MET A 1 5.26 7.44 -25.15
CA MET A 1 5.18 6.72 -23.87
C MET A 1 4.52 7.60 -22.83
N THR A 2 3.39 7.15 -22.29
CA THR A 2 2.74 7.78 -21.12
C THR A 2 3.63 7.63 -19.87
N SER A 3 3.36 8.40 -18.82
CA SER A 3 4.06 8.24 -17.53
C SER A 3 3.86 6.83 -16.95
N GLU A 4 2.72 6.21 -17.23
CA GLU A 4 2.37 4.87 -16.75
C GLU A 4 3.25 3.81 -17.41
N GLN A 5 3.37 3.86 -18.74
CA GLN A 5 4.24 2.95 -19.48
C GLN A 5 5.71 3.09 -19.07
N ARG A 6 6.13 4.27 -18.60
CA ARG A 6 7.48 4.48 -18.04
C ARG A 6 7.66 3.74 -16.72
N TYR A 7 6.67 3.80 -15.84
CA TYR A 7 6.71 3.15 -14.53
C TYR A 7 6.71 1.64 -14.68
N GLU A 8 5.84 1.11 -15.56
CA GLU A 8 5.76 -0.32 -15.87
C GLU A 8 7.09 -0.84 -16.41
N ARG A 9 7.69 -0.18 -17.41
CA ARG A 9 8.96 -0.63 -17.97
C ARG A 9 10.11 -0.63 -16.96
N ALA A 10 10.17 0.39 -16.09
CA ALA A 10 11.21 0.48 -15.07
C ALA A 10 11.09 -0.64 -14.02
N ILE A 11 9.86 -0.92 -13.56
CA ILE A 11 9.66 -1.97 -12.56
C ILE A 11 9.81 -3.38 -13.15
N GLU A 12 9.37 -3.59 -14.40
CA GLU A 12 9.58 -4.85 -15.12
C GLU A 12 11.07 -5.16 -15.26
N GLU A 13 11.88 -4.18 -15.64
CA GLU A 13 13.32 -4.34 -15.82
C GLU A 13 14.01 -4.71 -14.48
N ILE A 14 13.67 -4.01 -13.39
CA ILE A 14 14.17 -4.38 -12.05
C ILE A 14 13.79 -5.81 -11.69
N PHE A 15 12.52 -6.18 -11.91
CA PHE A 15 12.07 -7.53 -11.61
C PHE A 15 12.83 -8.58 -12.44
N GLN A 16 13.03 -8.33 -13.73
CA GLN A 16 13.76 -9.25 -14.62
C GLN A 16 15.23 -9.43 -14.25
N ARG A 17 15.90 -8.39 -13.73
CA ARG A 17 17.31 -8.48 -13.31
C ARG A 17 17.52 -9.43 -12.12
N HIS A 18 16.55 -9.47 -11.22
CA HIS A 18 16.66 -10.20 -9.95
C HIS A 18 15.88 -11.51 -9.94
N TYR A 19 14.80 -11.61 -10.73
CA TYR A 19 13.94 -12.78 -10.73
C TYR A 19 14.62 -14.02 -11.31
N GLN A 20 14.55 -15.10 -10.55
CA GLN A 20 14.91 -16.45 -10.95
C GLN A 20 13.81 -17.41 -10.53
N GLU A 21 13.59 -18.47 -11.30
CA GLU A 21 12.55 -19.44 -10.97
C GLU A 21 12.84 -20.09 -9.59
N GLY A 22 11.83 -20.10 -8.73
CA GLY A 22 11.91 -20.66 -7.38
C GLY A 22 12.22 -19.64 -6.28
N ILE A 23 12.55 -18.38 -6.60
CA ILE A 23 12.71 -17.35 -5.58
C ILE A 23 11.35 -16.82 -5.12
N ASP A 24 11.27 -16.47 -3.84
CA ASP A 24 10.11 -15.85 -3.19
C ASP A 24 10.42 -14.46 -2.61
N TYR A 25 11.68 -14.05 -2.64
CA TYR A 25 12.14 -12.79 -2.07
C TYR A 25 13.40 -12.29 -2.75
N PHE A 26 13.44 -11.00 -3.06
CA PHE A 26 14.68 -10.30 -3.41
C PHE A 26 14.59 -8.80 -3.08
N GLU A 27 15.73 -8.25 -2.67
CA GLU A 27 15.90 -6.83 -2.36
C GLU A 27 16.54 -6.10 -3.54
N PHE A 28 16.20 -4.83 -3.70
CA PHE A 28 16.86 -3.92 -4.63
C PHE A 28 16.94 -2.52 -4.03
N HIS A 29 18.03 -1.82 -4.32
CA HIS A 29 18.23 -0.45 -3.87
C HIS A 29 17.53 0.55 -4.81
N LYS A 30 17.13 1.70 -4.27
CA LYS A 30 16.56 2.81 -5.06
C LYS A 30 17.50 3.26 -6.18
N ASP A 31 18.82 3.18 -5.96
CA ASP A 31 19.81 3.58 -6.96
C ASP A 31 19.80 2.65 -8.18
N GLU A 32 19.51 1.36 -8.02
CA GLU A 32 19.34 0.44 -9.16
C GLU A 32 18.15 0.87 -10.03
N LEU A 33 17.07 1.36 -9.42
CA LEU A 33 15.92 1.88 -10.15
C LEU A 33 16.28 3.17 -10.91
N VAL A 34 17.22 3.97 -10.38
CA VAL A 34 17.78 5.14 -11.08
C VAL A 34 18.58 4.69 -12.31
N GLU A 35 19.46 3.71 -12.15
CA GLU A 35 20.28 3.13 -13.22
C GLU A 35 19.40 2.56 -14.34
N VAL A 36 18.40 1.75 -13.98
CA VAL A 36 17.40 1.22 -14.93
C VAL A 36 16.71 2.34 -15.71
N CYS A 37 16.29 3.42 -15.05
CA CYS A 37 15.66 4.54 -15.73
C CYS A 37 16.63 5.21 -16.72
N GLN A 38 17.90 5.35 -16.37
CA GLN A 38 18.92 5.92 -17.26
C GLN A 38 19.18 5.04 -18.48
N GLU A 39 19.38 3.73 -18.27
CA GLU A 39 19.61 2.75 -19.33
C GLU A 39 18.44 2.68 -20.32
N LEU A 40 17.21 2.76 -19.82
CA LEU A 40 16.00 2.75 -20.64
C LEU A 40 15.70 4.11 -21.30
N GLY A 41 16.47 5.17 -21.00
CA GLY A 41 16.21 6.53 -21.47
C GLY A 41 14.90 7.13 -20.93
N ILE A 42 14.47 6.70 -19.74
CA ILE A 42 13.22 7.08 -19.09
C ILE A 42 13.48 8.22 -18.10
N THR A 43 12.80 9.36 -18.29
CA THR A 43 12.83 10.47 -17.33
C THR A 43 11.58 10.45 -16.45
N ILE A 44 11.80 10.34 -15.13
CA ILE A 44 10.78 10.36 -14.08
C ILE A 44 11.15 11.41 -13.04
N ARG A 45 10.19 12.26 -12.65
CA ARG A 45 10.42 13.38 -11.73
C ARG A 45 10.74 12.91 -10.30
N ASN A 46 10.07 11.86 -9.84
CA ASN A 46 10.27 11.28 -8.51
C ASN A 46 10.28 9.75 -8.60
N ILE A 47 11.46 9.15 -8.55
CA ILE A 47 11.66 7.70 -8.75
C ILE A 47 10.86 6.84 -7.74
N PRO A 48 10.80 7.19 -6.44
CA PRO A 48 9.93 6.50 -5.48
C PRO A 48 8.46 6.39 -5.89
N ASP A 49 7.93 7.30 -6.73
CA ASP A 49 6.54 7.23 -7.20
C ASP A 49 6.24 5.93 -7.95
N ILE A 50 7.24 5.33 -8.61
CA ILE A 50 7.11 4.04 -9.29
C ILE A 50 6.72 2.97 -8.25
N ILE A 51 7.45 2.92 -7.13
CA ILE A 51 7.19 1.97 -6.06
C ILE A 51 5.83 2.23 -5.41
N TYR A 52 5.53 3.49 -5.09
CA TYR A 52 4.24 3.83 -4.48
C TYR A 52 3.05 3.49 -5.38
N ALA A 53 3.19 3.64 -6.70
CA ALA A 53 2.15 3.27 -7.65
C ALA A 53 1.81 1.77 -7.56
N PHE A 54 2.81 0.90 -7.61
CA PHE A 54 2.61 -0.55 -7.61
C PHE A 54 2.43 -1.18 -6.23
N ARG A 55 2.75 -0.46 -5.15
CA ARG A 55 2.53 -0.95 -3.79
C ARG A 55 1.07 -0.93 -3.35
N SER A 56 0.30 0.06 -3.81
CA SER A 56 -1.06 0.31 -3.27
C SER A 56 -2.09 0.83 -4.25
N ARG A 57 -1.68 1.35 -5.42
CA ARG A 57 -2.59 2.08 -6.32
C ARG A 57 -2.88 1.36 -7.63
N ARG A 58 -1.99 0.45 -8.03
CA ARG A 58 -2.00 -0.21 -9.34
C ARG A 58 -1.60 -1.66 -9.18
N GLU A 59 -2.14 -2.49 -10.07
CA GLU A 59 -1.66 -3.85 -10.27
C GLU A 59 -0.25 -3.83 -10.86
N LEU A 60 0.53 -4.86 -10.52
CA LEU A 60 1.83 -5.07 -11.14
C LEU A 60 1.65 -5.41 -12.63
N PRO A 61 2.61 -5.03 -13.49
CA PRO A 61 2.60 -5.38 -14.91
C PRO A 61 2.41 -6.88 -15.15
N GLU A 62 1.74 -7.24 -16.25
CA GLU A 62 1.39 -8.63 -16.58
C GLU A 62 2.60 -9.57 -16.60
N LYS A 63 3.78 -9.08 -17.02
CA LYS A 63 5.03 -9.85 -17.00
C LYS A 63 5.48 -10.26 -15.59
N ILE A 64 5.13 -9.48 -14.58
CA ILE A 64 5.41 -9.80 -13.18
C ILE A 64 4.27 -10.65 -12.63
N ALA A 65 3.02 -10.23 -12.84
CA ALA A 65 1.82 -10.91 -12.33
C ALA A 65 1.66 -12.36 -12.83
N SER A 66 2.15 -12.67 -14.03
CA SER A 66 2.16 -14.03 -14.59
C SER A 66 3.12 -14.98 -13.88
N THR A 67 4.10 -14.48 -13.13
CA THR A 67 5.08 -15.30 -12.37
C THR A 67 4.59 -15.66 -10.96
N GLY A 68 3.46 -15.08 -10.54
CA GLY A 68 2.82 -15.32 -9.25
C GLY A 68 2.30 -14.03 -8.62
N TYR A 69 1.83 -14.15 -7.38
CA TYR A 69 1.40 -13.00 -6.60
C TYR A 69 2.61 -12.35 -5.94
N TRP A 70 2.83 -11.08 -6.21
CA TRP A 70 3.97 -10.33 -5.71
C TRP A 70 3.51 -9.05 -5.05
N ALA A 71 4.21 -8.65 -3.99
CA ALA A 71 4.07 -7.35 -3.36
C ALA A 71 5.44 -6.67 -3.22
N ILE A 72 5.43 -5.34 -3.23
CA ILE A 72 6.62 -4.54 -2.96
C ILE A 72 6.53 -4.02 -1.52
N GLU A 73 7.53 -4.35 -0.71
CA GLU A 73 7.66 -3.88 0.67
C GLU A 73 8.93 -3.05 0.88
N SER A 74 8.96 -2.35 2.01
CA SER A 74 10.15 -1.59 2.42
C SER A 74 11.19 -2.55 2.99
N ALA A 75 12.45 -2.43 2.56
CA ALA A 75 13.56 -3.27 2.99
C ALA A 75 14.68 -2.45 3.67
N GLY A 76 14.29 -1.38 4.37
CA GLY A 76 15.21 -0.46 5.02
C GLY A 76 15.33 0.89 4.31
N THR A 77 16.42 1.61 4.57
CA THR A 77 16.59 2.98 4.03
C THR A 77 16.94 2.93 2.56
N ASN A 78 16.11 3.54 1.71
CA ASN A 78 16.26 3.55 0.25
C ASN A 78 16.30 2.16 -0.41
N ALA A 79 15.80 1.13 0.27
CA ALA A 79 15.75 -0.23 -0.23
C ALA A 79 14.32 -0.76 -0.22
N TYR A 80 14.01 -1.60 -1.21
CA TYR A 80 12.71 -2.22 -1.38
C TYR A 80 12.90 -3.70 -1.66
N ALA A 81 11.86 -4.48 -1.41
CA ALA A 81 11.87 -5.90 -1.72
C ALA A 81 10.62 -6.31 -2.47
N PHE A 82 10.81 -7.21 -3.43
CA PHE A 82 9.73 -8.03 -3.95
C PHE A 82 9.58 -9.26 -3.06
N ARG A 83 8.35 -9.48 -2.57
CA ARG A 83 7.98 -10.67 -1.81
C ARG A 83 6.86 -11.40 -2.52
N LYS A 84 7.04 -12.69 -2.76
CA LYS A 84 6.01 -13.57 -3.31
C LYS A 84 5.00 -13.89 -2.22
N LEU A 85 3.73 -13.71 -2.54
CA LEU A 85 2.60 -13.97 -1.67
C LEU A 85 1.96 -15.31 -2.04
N SER A 86 1.38 -15.97 -1.04
CA SER A 86 0.55 -17.16 -1.28
C SER A 86 -0.82 -16.81 -1.87
N ASN A 87 -1.28 -15.58 -1.64
CA ASN A 87 -2.58 -15.08 -2.09
C ASN A 87 -2.40 -13.78 -2.89
N PRO A 88 -3.38 -13.39 -3.73
CA PRO A 88 -3.35 -12.12 -4.44
C PRO A 88 -3.13 -10.93 -3.48
N PRO A 89 -2.27 -9.96 -3.84
CA PRO A 89 -2.09 -8.74 -3.05
C PRO A 89 -3.35 -7.85 -3.06
N GLN A 90 -4.18 -7.99 -4.10
CA GLN A 90 -5.43 -7.29 -4.27
C GLN A 90 -6.54 -8.32 -4.37
N PHE A 91 -7.57 -8.17 -3.55
CA PHE A 91 -8.73 -9.05 -3.54
C PHE A 91 -9.99 -8.22 -3.42
N ALA A 92 -11.04 -8.66 -4.12
CA ALA A 92 -12.36 -8.09 -3.95
C ALA A 92 -13.01 -8.69 -2.70
N VAL A 93 -13.57 -7.84 -1.85
CA VAL A 93 -14.45 -8.30 -0.77
C VAL A 93 -15.85 -8.44 -1.37
N PRO A 94 -16.47 -9.64 -1.35
CA PRO A 94 -17.78 -9.85 -1.94
C PRO A 94 -18.88 -9.28 -1.02
N PHE A 95 -19.02 -7.96 -0.97
CA PHE A 95 -19.97 -7.27 -0.09
C PHE A 95 -21.41 -7.75 -0.24
N THR A 96 -21.79 -8.26 -1.41
CA THR A 96 -23.13 -8.82 -1.69
C THR A 96 -23.42 -10.12 -0.93
N GLU A 97 -22.38 -10.82 -0.47
CA GLU A 97 -22.52 -12.08 0.27
C GLU A 97 -22.65 -11.87 1.79
N TYR A 98 -22.43 -10.64 2.27
CA TYR A 98 -22.51 -10.31 3.69
C TYR A 98 -23.79 -9.52 3.99
N ALA A 99 -24.49 -9.92 5.05
CA ALA A 99 -25.61 -9.14 5.55
C ALA A 99 -25.08 -7.83 6.19
N PRO A 100 -25.60 -6.66 5.81
CA PRO A 100 -25.20 -5.40 6.45
C PRO A 100 -25.64 -5.39 7.92
N ILE A 101 -24.82 -4.78 8.77
CA ILE A 101 -25.16 -4.51 10.17
C ILE A 101 -25.40 -3.02 10.30
N ASP A 102 -26.62 -2.65 10.69
CA ASP A 102 -26.96 -1.25 10.94
C ASP A 102 -26.33 -0.78 12.25
N ILE A 103 -25.68 0.38 12.20
CA ILE A 103 -25.02 1.01 13.34
C ILE A 103 -25.54 2.43 13.46
N TYR A 104 -25.89 2.84 14.68
CA TYR A 104 -26.33 4.19 14.96
C TYR A 104 -25.20 5.18 14.69
N ASN A 105 -25.50 6.21 13.88
CA ASN A 105 -24.55 7.26 13.59
C ASN A 105 -24.40 8.19 14.81
N ALA A 106 -23.24 8.16 15.45
CA ALA A 106 -22.88 8.99 16.59
C ALA A 106 -22.09 10.25 16.18
N ILE A 107 -21.86 10.46 14.88
CA ILE A 107 -21.17 11.65 14.37
C ILE A 107 -22.11 12.86 14.47
N PRO A 108 -21.70 13.97 15.11
CA PRO A 108 -22.49 15.19 15.11
C PRO A 108 -22.66 15.73 13.68
N GLU A 109 -23.85 16.23 13.34
CA GLU A 109 -24.18 16.73 11.99
C GLU A 109 -23.18 17.77 11.47
N VAL A 110 -22.71 18.67 12.34
CA VAL A 110 -21.68 19.67 12.00
C VAL A 110 -20.34 19.04 11.61
N VAL A 111 -19.97 17.92 12.23
CA VAL A 111 -18.76 17.17 11.91
C VAL A 111 -18.96 16.40 10.61
N GLU A 112 -20.13 15.79 10.44
CA GLU A 112 -20.48 15.05 9.23
C GLU A 112 -20.40 15.93 7.98
N GLY A 113 -20.85 17.18 8.06
CA GLY A 113 -20.74 18.17 6.97
C GLY A 113 -19.31 18.56 6.58
N LEU A 114 -18.29 18.19 7.38
CA LEU A 114 -16.87 18.45 7.12
C LEU A 114 -16.13 17.21 6.60
N LEU A 115 -16.77 16.03 6.60
CA LEU A 115 -16.15 14.79 6.13
C LEU A 115 -15.96 14.81 4.61
N ARG A 116 -14.86 14.19 4.17
CA ARG A 116 -14.44 14.05 2.77
C ARG A 116 -14.40 12.57 2.38
N GLN A 117 -14.11 12.31 1.11
CA GLN A 117 -13.84 10.95 0.60
C GLN A 117 -12.35 10.62 0.74
N ASP A 118 -11.85 10.68 1.97
CA ASP A 118 -10.45 10.37 2.30
C ASP A 118 -10.36 9.45 3.54
N GLU A 119 -9.16 8.93 3.74
CA GLU A 119 -8.84 8.00 4.83
C GLU A 119 -9.10 8.61 6.22
N GLN A 120 -8.80 9.89 6.39
CA GLN A 120 -8.96 10.59 7.66
C GLN A 120 -10.44 10.76 8.05
N SER A 121 -11.29 11.02 7.06
CA SER A 121 -12.74 11.06 7.25
C SER A 121 -13.31 9.67 7.53
N LEU A 122 -12.80 8.63 6.87
CA LEU A 122 -13.17 7.24 7.18
C LEU A 122 -12.80 6.88 8.62
N LEU A 123 -11.58 7.20 9.05
CA LEU A 123 -11.12 6.97 10.42
C LEU A 123 -12.01 7.71 11.44
N THR A 124 -12.41 8.95 11.13
CA THR A 124 -13.37 9.69 11.96
C THR A 124 -14.69 8.92 12.11
N ARG A 125 -15.22 8.35 11.01
CA ARG A 125 -16.45 7.54 11.06
C ARG A 125 -16.27 6.27 11.88
N VAL A 126 -15.10 5.62 11.81
CA VAL A 126 -14.77 4.42 12.60
C VAL A 126 -14.76 4.74 14.09
N LEU A 127 -14.10 5.83 14.48
CA LEU A 127 -13.92 6.23 15.88
C LEU A 127 -15.22 6.73 16.52
N TYR A 128 -15.92 7.67 15.88
CA TYR A 128 -17.17 8.22 16.43
C TYR A 128 -18.25 7.15 16.58
N ASN A 129 -18.37 6.25 15.60
CA ASN A 129 -19.36 5.18 15.65
C ASN A 129 -18.91 3.95 16.44
N ARG A 130 -17.73 3.99 17.07
CA ARG A 130 -17.24 2.92 17.94
C ARG A 130 -17.23 1.56 17.23
N LEU A 131 -16.89 1.54 15.94
CA LEU A 131 -17.01 0.34 15.11
C LEU A 131 -16.13 -0.81 15.64
N ILE A 132 -14.94 -0.48 16.15
CA ILE A 132 -14.03 -1.46 16.76
C ILE A 132 -14.60 -1.99 18.07
N ASP A 133 -15.24 -1.15 18.90
CA ASP A 133 -15.91 -1.60 20.12
C ASP A 133 -17.05 -2.57 19.81
N ILE A 134 -17.90 -2.20 18.84
CA ILE A 134 -19.04 -3.01 18.42
C ILE A 134 -18.57 -4.35 17.85
N PHE A 135 -17.54 -4.34 17.01
CA PHE A 135 -16.99 -5.55 16.40
C PHE A 135 -16.32 -6.48 17.41
N THR A 136 -15.53 -5.92 18.34
CA THR A 136 -14.73 -6.73 19.29
C THR A 136 -15.48 -7.06 20.58
N GLY A 137 -16.52 -6.30 20.93
CA GLY A 137 -17.19 -6.37 22.23
C GLY A 137 -16.37 -5.77 23.39
N LEU A 138 -15.24 -5.12 23.08
CA LEU A 138 -14.35 -4.50 24.07
C LEU A 138 -14.59 -2.98 24.12
N THR A 139 -14.23 -2.37 25.26
CA THR A 139 -14.09 -0.91 25.32
C THR A 139 -12.69 -0.53 24.86
N CYS A 140 -12.61 0.05 23.67
CA CYS A 140 -11.42 0.58 23.04
C CYS A 140 -11.29 2.08 23.33
N PHE A 141 -10.06 2.56 23.48
CA PHE A 141 -9.76 3.97 23.69
C PHE A 141 -8.78 4.43 22.63
N HIS A 142 -9.12 5.52 21.95
CA HIS A 142 -8.20 6.18 21.04
C HIS A 142 -7.11 6.90 21.84
N ILE A 143 -5.84 6.67 21.47
CA ILE A 143 -4.68 7.22 22.17
C ILE A 143 -4.20 8.49 21.47
N GLN A 144 -3.90 8.40 20.17
CA GLN A 144 -3.42 9.53 19.38
C GLN A 144 -3.52 9.25 17.89
N ASN A 145 -3.53 10.33 17.10
CA ASN A 145 -3.41 10.25 15.65
C ASN A 145 -1.95 10.37 15.21
N HIS A 146 -1.68 9.89 13.99
CA HIS A 146 -0.45 10.18 13.24
C HIS A 146 0.84 9.76 13.93
N TYR A 147 0.84 8.58 14.54
CA TYR A 147 2.02 8.06 15.22
C TYR A 147 3.07 7.61 14.20
N ARG A 148 4.28 8.16 14.31
CA ARG A 148 5.42 7.81 13.46
C ARG A 148 6.52 7.20 14.30
N SER A 149 7.12 6.13 13.78
CA SER A 149 8.29 5.49 14.38
C SER A 149 9.25 4.99 13.30
N ASN A 150 10.45 4.60 13.69
CA ASN A 150 11.44 4.01 12.80
C ASN A 150 11.81 2.62 13.33
N VAL A 151 11.64 1.61 12.47
CA VAL A 151 12.01 0.22 12.75
C VAL A 151 13.30 -0.07 11.98
N HIS A 152 14.35 -0.48 12.69
CA HIS A 152 15.70 -0.67 12.14
C HIS A 152 15.76 -1.48 10.83
N THR A 153 14.89 -2.47 10.64
CA THR A 153 14.87 -3.36 9.48
C THR A 153 13.87 -2.97 8.38
N VAL A 154 12.81 -2.25 8.74
CA VAL A 154 11.70 -1.93 7.80
C VAL A 154 11.76 -0.48 7.34
N GLY A 155 12.36 0.41 8.15
CA GLY A 155 12.37 1.85 7.92
C GLY A 155 11.29 2.57 8.71
N GLN A 156 10.87 3.74 8.21
CA GLN A 156 9.84 4.54 8.86
C GLN A 156 8.47 3.88 8.70
N VAL A 157 7.75 3.76 9.81
CA VAL A 157 6.37 3.29 9.87
C VAL A 157 5.47 4.40 10.41
N GLU A 158 4.24 4.42 9.91
CA GLU A 158 3.23 5.41 10.24
C GLU A 158 1.92 4.69 10.54
N LEU A 159 1.27 5.11 11.62
CA LEU A 159 -0.05 4.66 12.01
C LEU A 159 -0.95 5.89 12.09
N ASP A 160 -2.02 5.90 11.29
CA ASP A 160 -2.95 7.02 11.23
C ASP A 160 -3.70 7.21 12.55
N ALA A 161 -4.03 6.12 13.24
CA ALA A 161 -4.58 6.12 14.59
C ALA A 161 -4.06 4.96 15.42
N LEU A 162 -3.93 5.22 16.72
CA LEU A 162 -3.69 4.24 17.77
C LEU A 162 -4.86 4.23 18.77
#